data_AF-A0AAU0VQP9-F1
#
_entry.id   AF-A0AAU0VQP9-F1
#
_cell.length_a   1.000
_cell.length_b   1.000
_cell.length_c   1.000
_cell.angle_alpha   90.00
_cell.angle_beta   90.00
_cell.angle_gamma   90.00
#
_symmetry.space_group_name_H-M   'P 1'
#
loop_
_entity.id
_entity.type
_entity.pdbx_description
1 polymer ?
#
loop_
_entity_poly.entity_id
_entity_poly.type
_entity_poly.pdbx_seq_one_letter_code
_entity_poly.pdbx_strand_id
1 'polypeptide(L)'
;MPPIPARPEEVAPDHEIESLAEFDAVVAAHGTLARFRVQAVDLTGRTEDLLKLDTTGAVFLGCPMHTGAAAHVAARGALVFPPVPGLPFDPYRGFAYTPEELFASLTDGYEATPDARAYEWFQRTKSDGDVLASMLRAVHDDSVSDALDELLGDARVVGVMGGHAMARGTEAYAGAARLGRELARSGFTVATGGGPGAMEAANLGAYAAPFEDGMLTEALRILAKAPSFTPSVTDWARAAFEVRERWPDGGESVGIPTWFYGHEPPNAFASHLGKYFANATREDGLLARSNAGVVFLPGAAGTVQEIFDNATPNYYGSRGNPTPMVLVDEEHWTEKLPTWPLLRALARERPMESRIALVGRIEQASDALKRLGEQ
;
A
#
# COMPACT_ATOMS: atom_id res chain seq x y z
N MET A 1 -0.07 -8.06 -41.74
CA MET A 1 0.25 -7.81 -40.32
C MET A 1 1.27 -6.69 -40.28
N PRO A 2 1.06 -5.63 -39.50
CA PRO A 2 2.14 -4.68 -39.22
C PRO A 2 3.29 -5.43 -38.51
N PRO A 3 4.56 -5.06 -38.75
CA PRO A 3 5.68 -5.72 -38.10
C PRO A 3 5.58 -5.49 -36.59
N ILE A 4 5.68 -6.59 -35.83
CA ILE A 4 5.84 -6.54 -34.37
C ILE A 4 7.14 -5.77 -34.11
N PRO A 5 7.14 -4.70 -33.29
CA PRO A 5 8.36 -3.98 -32.97
C PRO A 5 9.39 -4.94 -32.38
N ALA A 6 10.65 -4.79 -32.79
CA ALA A 6 11.75 -5.63 -32.32
C ALA A 6 11.79 -5.64 -30.79
N ARG A 7 12.03 -6.82 -30.19
CA ARG A 7 12.31 -6.92 -28.75
C ARG A 7 13.51 -6.02 -28.44
N PRO A 8 13.47 -5.19 -27.39
CA PRO A 8 14.64 -4.44 -26.96
C PRO A 8 15.74 -5.43 -26.57
N GLU A 9 16.78 -5.54 -27.39
CA GLU A 9 18.04 -6.17 -27.00
C GLU A 9 18.78 -5.20 -26.07
N GLU A 10 19.26 -5.74 -24.94
CA GLU A 10 19.89 -5.05 -23.80
C GLU A 10 19.01 -3.95 -23.18
N VAL A 11 18.12 -4.40 -22.30
CA VAL A 11 17.38 -3.56 -21.35
C VAL A 11 18.41 -2.68 -20.63
N ALA A 12 18.23 -1.35 -20.70
CA ALA A 12 18.86 -0.44 -19.73
C ALA A 12 18.58 -1.01 -18.32
N PRO A 13 19.44 -0.80 -17.30
CA PRO A 13 19.09 -1.29 -15.96
C PRO A 13 17.63 -0.90 -15.65
N ASP A 14 16.85 -1.84 -15.08
CA ASP A 14 15.43 -1.72 -14.67
C ASP A 14 15.23 -0.61 -13.61
N HIS A 15 15.82 0.55 -13.82
CA HIS A 15 15.84 1.67 -12.90
C HIS A 15 15.10 2.81 -13.56
N GLU A 16 13.92 3.08 -13.01
CA GLU A 16 13.08 4.20 -13.41
C GLU A 16 13.65 5.50 -12.82
N ILE A 17 13.57 6.59 -13.57
CA ILE A 17 13.99 7.92 -13.11
C ILE A 17 12.75 8.62 -12.56
N GLU A 18 12.66 8.72 -11.24
CA GLU A 18 11.47 9.20 -10.54
C GLU A 18 11.70 10.55 -9.84
N SER A 19 12.95 11.01 -9.82
CA SER A 19 13.33 12.31 -9.28
C SER A 19 14.15 13.15 -10.26
N LEU A 20 14.08 14.47 -10.09
CA LEU A 20 14.91 15.40 -10.86
C LEU A 20 16.41 15.20 -10.55
N ALA A 21 16.74 14.77 -9.33
CA ALA A 21 18.12 14.50 -8.94
C ALA A 21 18.68 13.27 -9.66
N GLU A 22 17.90 12.19 -9.79
CA GLU A 22 18.27 11.02 -10.58
C GLU A 22 18.37 11.35 -12.05
N PHE A 23 17.45 12.17 -12.58
CA PHE A 23 17.53 12.65 -13.95
C PHE A 23 18.87 13.36 -14.19
N ASP A 24 19.23 14.31 -13.33
CA ASP A 24 20.48 15.06 -13.44
C ASP A 24 21.70 14.14 -13.32
N ALA A 25 21.66 13.16 -12.42
CA ALA A 25 22.72 12.18 -12.23
C ALA A 25 22.89 11.28 -13.47
N VAL A 26 21.80 10.78 -14.04
CA VAL A 26 21.82 9.94 -15.26
C VAL A 26 22.35 10.74 -16.44
N VAL A 27 21.86 11.96 -16.63
CA VAL A 27 22.33 12.83 -17.71
C VAL A 27 23.82 13.13 -17.57
N ALA A 28 24.29 13.42 -16.35
CA ALA A 28 25.71 13.67 -16.09
C ALA A 28 26.59 12.42 -16.30
N ALA A 29 26.11 11.24 -15.91
CA ALA A 29 26.87 10.00 -15.97
C ALA A 29 26.90 9.39 -17.38
N HIS A 30 25.78 9.43 -18.10
CA HIS A 30 25.60 8.72 -19.37
C HIS A 30 25.61 9.64 -20.59
N GLY A 31 25.28 10.93 -20.43
CA GLY A 31 25.16 11.87 -21.55
C GLY A 31 24.04 11.52 -22.54
N THR A 32 23.11 10.65 -22.16
CA THR A 32 21.99 10.16 -22.98
C THR A 32 20.81 9.76 -22.11
N LEU A 33 19.60 9.80 -22.67
CA LEU A 33 18.37 9.24 -22.10
C LEU A 33 17.82 8.10 -22.97
N ALA A 34 18.58 7.62 -23.96
CA ALA A 34 18.14 6.54 -24.83
C ALA A 34 17.79 5.29 -24.02
N ARG A 35 16.57 4.78 -24.21
CA ARG A 35 15.98 3.62 -23.52
C ARG A 35 15.74 3.77 -22.01
N PHE A 36 15.93 4.95 -21.41
CA PHE A 36 15.54 5.19 -20.03
C PHE A 36 14.02 5.34 -19.88
N ARG A 37 13.54 5.17 -18.64
CA ARG A 37 12.16 5.45 -18.22
C ARG A 37 12.21 6.62 -17.26
N VAL A 38 11.36 7.62 -17.49
CA VAL A 38 11.22 8.78 -16.61
C VAL A 38 9.76 8.90 -16.23
N GLN A 39 9.48 8.95 -14.94
CA GLN A 39 8.14 8.83 -14.39
C GLN A 39 7.85 9.97 -13.41
N ALA A 40 6.74 10.68 -13.64
CA ALA A 40 6.24 11.75 -12.78
C ALA A 40 7.26 12.88 -12.42
N VAL A 41 8.32 13.07 -13.22
CA VAL A 41 9.33 14.13 -12.99
C VAL A 41 8.96 15.41 -13.73
N ASP A 42 8.96 16.56 -13.03
CA ASP A 42 8.86 17.87 -13.66
C ASP A 42 10.16 18.23 -14.38
N LEU A 43 10.12 18.17 -15.71
CA LEU A 43 11.24 18.43 -16.61
C LEU A 43 11.12 19.78 -17.32
N THR A 44 10.20 20.66 -16.91
CA THR A 44 10.05 22.01 -17.50
C THR A 44 11.38 22.77 -17.45
N GLY A 45 12.08 22.69 -16.32
CA GLY A 45 13.41 23.26 -16.08
C GLY A 45 14.59 22.53 -16.74
N ARG A 46 14.35 21.47 -17.54
CA ARG A 46 15.37 20.69 -18.27
C ARG A 46 15.18 20.72 -19.79
N THR A 47 14.44 21.70 -20.28
CA THR A 47 14.15 21.85 -21.71
C THR A 47 15.41 21.90 -22.58
N GLU A 48 16.45 22.60 -22.15
CA GLU A 48 17.69 22.65 -22.92
C GLU A 48 18.37 21.27 -23.06
N ASP A 49 18.35 20.47 -22.00
CA ASP A 49 18.93 19.13 -22.01
C ASP A 49 18.09 18.20 -22.91
N LEU A 50 16.77 18.23 -22.76
CA LEU A 50 15.84 17.46 -23.59
C LEU A 50 15.95 17.75 -25.09
N LEU A 51 16.33 18.98 -25.47
CA LEU A 51 16.54 19.36 -26.87
C LEU A 51 17.90 18.90 -27.43
N LYS A 52 18.85 18.49 -26.58
CA LYS A 52 20.22 18.12 -26.95
C LYS A 52 20.47 16.61 -26.84
N LEU A 53 19.90 15.97 -25.83
CA LEU A 53 20.14 14.56 -25.51
C LEU A 53 19.54 13.60 -26.54
N ASP A 54 20.15 12.42 -26.67
CA ASP A 54 19.52 11.31 -27.37
C ASP A 54 18.43 10.70 -26.48
N THR A 55 17.20 10.68 -26.97
CA THR A 55 16.01 10.14 -26.27
C THR A 55 15.41 8.95 -27.02
N THR A 56 16.17 8.32 -27.93
CA THR A 56 15.67 7.20 -28.74
C THR A 56 15.20 6.06 -27.84
N GLY A 57 13.93 5.67 -27.96
CA GLY A 57 13.34 4.59 -27.16
C GLY A 57 13.14 4.92 -25.68
N ALA A 58 13.32 6.19 -25.27
CA ALA A 58 12.96 6.66 -23.95
C ALA A 58 11.43 6.62 -23.76
N VAL A 59 10.97 6.48 -22.51
CA VAL A 59 9.55 6.64 -22.17
C VAL A 59 9.44 7.70 -21.09
N PHE A 60 8.56 8.67 -21.29
CA PHE A 60 8.21 9.71 -20.33
C PHE A 60 6.76 9.50 -19.90
N LEU A 61 6.54 9.12 -18.64
CA LEU A 61 5.24 8.89 -18.03
C LEU A 61 4.87 10.11 -17.18
N GLY A 62 3.85 10.86 -17.59
CA GLY A 62 3.31 11.96 -16.79
C GLY A 62 4.27 13.11 -16.52
N CYS A 63 5.36 13.26 -17.27
CA CYS A 63 6.40 14.27 -17.01
C CYS A 63 6.02 15.65 -17.59
N PRO A 64 5.82 16.70 -16.77
CA PRO A 64 5.65 18.05 -17.27
C PRO A 64 6.85 18.52 -18.11
N MET A 65 6.56 19.07 -19.29
CA MET A 65 7.55 19.61 -20.22
C MET A 65 7.00 20.84 -20.94
N HIS A 66 7.88 21.74 -21.39
CA HIS A 66 7.47 22.72 -22.39
C HIS A 66 7.08 22.03 -23.71
N THR A 67 6.06 22.54 -24.39
CA THR A 67 5.47 21.91 -25.60
C THR A 67 6.51 21.63 -26.68
N GLY A 68 7.50 22.52 -26.86
CA GLY A 68 8.59 22.32 -27.81
C GLY A 68 9.50 21.14 -27.44
N ALA A 69 9.80 20.95 -26.14
CA ALA A 69 10.61 19.84 -25.66
C ALA A 69 9.87 18.50 -25.83
N ALA A 70 8.61 18.43 -25.41
CA ALA A 70 7.79 17.23 -25.56
C ALA A 70 7.66 16.78 -27.03
N ALA A 71 7.39 17.73 -27.93
CA ALA A 71 7.32 17.45 -29.36
C ALA A 71 8.68 17.02 -29.93
N HIS A 72 9.78 17.62 -29.45
CA HIS A 72 11.13 17.28 -29.87
C HIS A 72 11.51 15.84 -29.51
N VAL A 73 11.37 15.46 -28.24
CA VAL A 73 11.75 14.11 -27.78
C VAL A 73 10.89 13.03 -28.43
N ALA A 74 9.58 13.31 -28.63
CA ALA A 74 8.68 12.41 -29.36
C ALA A 74 9.10 12.24 -30.83
N ALA A 75 9.47 13.33 -31.52
CA ALA A 75 9.97 13.27 -32.90
C ALA A 75 11.30 12.50 -33.02
N ARG A 76 12.04 12.32 -31.93
CA ARG A 76 13.28 11.53 -31.85
C ARG A 76 13.07 10.10 -31.36
N GLY A 77 11.83 9.63 -31.31
CA GLY A 77 11.51 8.23 -31.03
C GLY A 77 11.32 7.89 -29.55
N ALA A 78 11.10 8.89 -28.69
CA ALA A 78 10.60 8.66 -27.35
C ALA A 78 9.07 8.46 -27.36
N LEU A 79 8.55 7.67 -26.41
CA LEU A 79 7.13 7.65 -26.08
C LEU A 79 6.86 8.67 -24.98
N VAL A 80 5.88 9.55 -25.19
CA VAL A 80 5.54 10.62 -24.24
C VAL A 80 4.07 10.50 -23.85
N PHE A 81 3.81 10.19 -22.60
CA PHE A 81 2.49 10.23 -21.98
C PHE A 81 2.37 11.54 -21.20
N PRO A 82 1.47 12.46 -21.59
CA PRO A 82 1.39 13.78 -20.98
C PRO A 82 0.80 13.70 -19.56
N PRO A 83 1.15 14.67 -18.67
CA PRO A 83 0.40 14.87 -17.43
C PRO A 83 -1.08 15.11 -17.73
N VAL A 84 -1.98 14.58 -16.89
CA VAL A 84 -3.42 14.75 -17.07
C VAL A 84 -3.93 15.85 -16.14
N PRO A 85 -4.27 17.05 -16.67
CA PRO A 85 -4.65 18.18 -15.84
C PRO A 85 -6.01 17.94 -15.16
N GLY A 86 -6.15 18.46 -13.94
CA GLY A 86 -7.43 18.48 -13.23
C GLY A 86 -7.81 17.16 -12.54
N LEU A 87 -6.92 16.16 -12.53
CA LEU A 87 -7.09 14.99 -11.67
C LEU A 87 -6.74 15.31 -10.22
N PRO A 88 -7.46 14.72 -9.24
CA PRO A 88 -7.13 14.84 -7.82
C PRO A 88 -6.05 13.85 -7.36
N PHE A 89 -5.47 13.07 -8.29
CA PHE A 89 -4.38 12.12 -8.07
C PHE A 89 -3.46 12.14 -9.29
N ASP A 90 -2.22 11.70 -9.12
CA ASP A 90 -1.30 11.47 -10.23
C ASP A 90 -1.39 9.99 -10.68
N PRO A 91 -1.89 9.70 -11.90
CA PRO A 91 -1.99 8.34 -12.40
C PRO A 91 -0.62 7.71 -12.71
N TYR A 92 0.44 8.49 -12.82
CA TYR A 92 1.78 8.01 -13.17
C TYR A 92 2.74 8.04 -11.99
N ARG A 93 2.25 8.20 -10.75
CA ARG A 93 3.11 8.41 -9.57
C ARG A 93 4.14 7.28 -9.39
N GLY A 94 5.39 7.66 -9.12
CA GLY A 94 6.47 6.70 -8.84
C GLY A 94 6.54 6.22 -7.38
N PHE A 95 6.12 7.06 -6.44
CA PHE A 95 6.23 6.73 -5.00
C PHE A 95 4.90 6.30 -4.38
N ALA A 96 4.95 5.56 -3.26
CA ALA A 96 3.77 5.32 -2.41
C ALA A 96 3.25 6.64 -1.79
N TYR A 97 1.97 6.68 -1.41
CA TYR A 97 1.37 7.87 -0.77
C TYR A 97 1.91 8.03 0.65
N THR A 98 1.96 9.26 1.14
CA THR A 98 2.13 9.52 2.57
C THR A 98 0.80 9.96 3.21
N PRO A 99 0.63 9.79 4.54
CA PRO A 99 -0.49 10.38 5.25
C PRO A 99 -0.59 11.89 5.03
N GLU A 100 0.54 12.59 5.05
CA GLU A 100 0.62 14.05 4.85
C GLU A 100 0.09 14.46 3.47
N GLU A 101 0.38 13.67 2.43
CA GLU A 101 -0.13 13.90 1.08
C GLU A 101 -1.65 13.66 1.01
N LEU A 102 -2.13 12.49 1.44
CA LEU A 102 -3.55 12.15 1.34
C LEU A 102 -4.45 13.02 2.19
N PHE A 103 -3.95 13.50 3.33
CA PHE A 103 -4.67 14.40 4.25
C PHE A 103 -4.26 15.87 4.11
N ALA A 104 -3.57 16.26 3.04
CA ALA A 104 -3.30 17.67 2.77
C ALA A 104 -4.62 18.48 2.82
N SER A 105 -4.60 19.67 3.43
CA SER A 105 -5.81 20.50 3.67
C SER A 105 -6.82 19.95 4.68
N LEU A 106 -6.46 19.01 5.57
CA LEU A 106 -7.34 18.54 6.65
C LEU A 106 -7.84 19.67 7.60
N THR A 107 -7.13 20.79 7.67
CA THR A 107 -7.58 22.00 8.41
C THR A 107 -8.91 22.53 7.88
N ASP A 108 -9.17 22.36 6.59
CA ASP A 108 -10.37 22.84 5.88
C ASP A 108 -11.50 21.79 5.90
N GLY A 109 -11.26 20.62 6.50
CA GLY A 109 -12.17 19.47 6.52
C GLY A 109 -11.68 18.31 5.64
N TYR A 110 -12.05 17.08 5.99
CA TYR A 110 -11.63 15.88 5.25
C TYR A 110 -12.05 15.93 3.78
N GLU A 111 -13.21 16.51 3.48
CA GLU A 111 -13.75 16.66 2.12
C GLU A 111 -12.85 17.52 1.21
N ALA A 112 -12.00 18.38 1.80
CA ALA A 112 -11.05 19.20 1.06
C ALA A 112 -9.76 18.45 0.68
N THR A 113 -9.52 17.26 1.25
CA THR A 113 -8.28 16.51 1.09
C THR A 113 -8.16 15.84 -0.28
N PRO A 114 -6.93 15.59 -0.78
CA PRO A 114 -6.72 14.82 -2.00
C PRO A 114 -7.42 13.47 -1.98
N ASP A 115 -7.43 12.80 -0.82
CA ASP A 115 -8.09 11.52 -0.67
C ASP A 115 -9.60 11.57 -0.93
N ALA A 116 -10.30 12.52 -0.30
CA ALA A 116 -11.74 12.69 -0.48
C ALA A 116 -12.08 13.15 -1.91
N ARG A 117 -11.25 13.99 -2.53
CA ARG A 117 -11.44 14.43 -3.91
C ARG A 117 -11.23 13.30 -4.92
N ALA A 118 -10.25 12.43 -4.69
CA ALA A 118 -10.03 11.23 -5.49
C ALA A 118 -11.21 10.26 -5.39
N TYR A 119 -11.75 10.07 -4.19
CA TYR A 119 -12.99 9.31 -4.01
C TYR A 119 -14.17 9.93 -4.76
N GLU A 120 -14.39 11.24 -4.63
CA GLU A 120 -15.49 11.92 -5.30
C GLU A 120 -15.37 11.79 -6.83
N TRP A 121 -14.16 11.94 -7.37
CA TRP A 121 -13.88 11.70 -8.79
C TRP A 121 -14.21 10.26 -9.19
N PHE A 122 -13.75 9.27 -8.43
CA PHE A 122 -14.02 7.86 -8.69
C PHE A 122 -15.52 7.55 -8.68
N GLN A 123 -16.28 8.12 -7.74
CA GLN A 123 -17.72 7.89 -7.67
C GLN A 123 -18.47 8.42 -8.89
N ARG A 124 -17.99 9.54 -9.47
CA ARG A 124 -18.53 10.07 -10.73
C ARG A 124 -18.16 9.21 -11.94
N THR A 125 -16.93 8.68 -11.97
CA THR A 125 -16.37 8.04 -13.17
C THR A 125 -16.43 6.51 -13.18
N LYS A 126 -16.80 5.86 -12.07
CA LYS A 126 -16.73 4.39 -11.99
C LYS A 126 -17.68 3.64 -12.92
N SER A 127 -18.74 4.31 -13.38
CA SER A 127 -19.78 3.71 -14.21
C SER A 127 -20.31 4.67 -15.28
N ASP A 128 -19.55 5.72 -15.61
CA ASP A 128 -19.93 6.67 -16.67
C ASP A 128 -19.66 6.13 -18.08
N GLY A 129 -18.90 5.04 -18.20
CA GLY A 129 -18.52 4.42 -19.46
C GLY A 129 -17.34 5.12 -20.15
N ASP A 130 -16.68 6.07 -19.50
CA ASP A 130 -15.52 6.75 -20.05
C ASP A 130 -14.28 5.85 -20.05
N VAL A 131 -13.78 5.57 -21.26
CA VAL A 131 -12.59 4.77 -21.46
C VAL A 131 -11.35 5.46 -20.89
N LEU A 132 -11.29 6.80 -20.94
CA LEU A 132 -10.16 7.54 -20.40
C LEU A 132 -10.12 7.42 -18.87
N ALA A 133 -11.24 7.65 -18.18
CA ALA A 133 -11.28 7.50 -16.72
C ALA A 133 -11.00 6.05 -16.25
N SER A 134 -11.47 5.03 -16.96
CA SER A 134 -11.11 3.64 -16.65
C SER A 134 -9.63 3.33 -16.89
N MET A 135 -9.05 3.81 -18.00
CA MET A 135 -7.63 3.68 -18.29
C MET A 135 -6.77 4.37 -17.23
N LEU A 136 -7.12 5.59 -16.81
CA LEU A 136 -6.35 6.35 -15.81
C LEU A 136 -6.35 5.66 -14.44
N ARG A 137 -7.45 5.01 -14.05
CA ARG A 137 -7.49 4.20 -12.82
C ARG A 137 -6.60 2.97 -12.92
N ALA A 138 -6.57 2.32 -14.08
CA ALA A 138 -5.71 1.16 -14.29
C ALA A 138 -4.23 1.53 -14.26
N VAL A 139 -3.84 2.62 -14.95
CA VAL A 139 -2.46 3.13 -14.94
C VAL A 139 -2.04 3.57 -13.54
N HIS A 140 -2.94 4.22 -12.80
CA HIS A 140 -2.71 4.56 -11.41
C HIS A 140 -2.46 3.33 -10.53
N ASP A 141 -3.36 2.35 -10.57
CA ASP A 141 -3.25 1.15 -9.73
C ASP A 141 -2.02 0.30 -10.08
N ASP A 142 -1.58 0.32 -11.34
CA ASP A 142 -0.33 -0.27 -11.80
C ASP A 142 0.88 0.47 -11.22
N SER A 143 0.92 1.80 -11.35
CA SER A 143 2.00 2.63 -10.79
C SER A 143 2.10 2.51 -9.26
N VAL A 144 0.96 2.41 -8.55
CA VAL A 144 0.96 2.15 -7.11
C VAL A 144 1.50 0.75 -6.77
N SER A 145 1.25 -0.24 -7.63
CA SER A 145 1.77 -1.60 -7.41
C SER A 145 3.28 -1.64 -7.55
N ASP A 146 3.80 -1.00 -8.60
CA ASP A 146 5.23 -0.88 -8.86
C ASP A 146 5.95 -0.17 -7.70
N ALA A 147 5.46 1.00 -7.29
CA ALA A 147 5.96 1.75 -6.14
C ALA A 147 6.00 0.94 -4.84
N LEU A 148 5.02 0.05 -4.62
CA LEU A 148 5.00 -0.84 -3.46
C LEU A 148 6.00 -1.99 -3.57
N ASP A 149 6.23 -2.52 -4.78
CA ASP A 149 7.20 -3.58 -5.01
C ASP A 149 8.63 -3.08 -4.82
N GLU A 150 8.93 -1.87 -5.30
CA GLU A 150 10.23 -1.22 -5.04
C GLU A 150 10.44 -0.94 -3.55
N LEU A 151 9.42 -0.37 -2.88
CA LEU A 151 9.47 -0.09 -1.45
C LEU A 151 9.71 -1.34 -0.60
N LEU A 152 9.15 -2.49 -1.01
CA LEU A 152 9.13 -3.72 -0.22
C LEU A 152 10.11 -4.79 -0.69
N GLY A 153 10.94 -4.51 -1.70
CA GLY A 153 11.75 -5.50 -2.42
C GLY A 153 12.45 -6.54 -1.54
N ASP A 154 13.19 -6.11 -0.52
CA ASP A 154 13.89 -7.00 0.43
C ASP A 154 13.20 -7.11 1.80
N ALA A 155 12.04 -6.48 1.98
CA ALA A 155 11.35 -6.42 3.25
C ALA A 155 10.75 -7.78 3.63
N ARG A 156 10.85 -8.14 4.92
CA ARG A 156 10.10 -9.26 5.49
C ARG A 156 8.75 -8.76 5.96
N VAL A 157 7.72 -8.95 5.16
CA VAL A 157 6.43 -8.31 5.36
C VAL A 157 5.46 -9.26 6.06
N VAL A 158 4.86 -8.80 7.16
CA VAL A 158 3.77 -9.49 7.84
C VAL A 158 2.47 -8.73 7.60
N GLY A 159 1.52 -9.40 6.95
CA GLY A 159 0.16 -8.89 6.78
C GLY A 159 -0.63 -9.02 8.07
N VAL A 160 -1.33 -7.96 8.49
CA VAL A 160 -2.30 -8.02 9.60
C VAL A 160 -3.68 -7.67 9.08
N MET A 161 -4.54 -8.68 9.06
CA MET A 161 -5.92 -8.62 8.59
C MET A 161 -6.89 -8.55 9.77
N GLY A 162 -8.00 -7.84 9.60
CA GLY A 162 -9.03 -7.74 10.64
C GLY A 162 -10.10 -6.70 10.31
N GLY A 163 -11.20 -6.75 11.06
CA GLY A 163 -12.35 -5.89 10.78
C GLY A 163 -12.10 -4.38 10.99
N HIS A 164 -12.69 -3.57 10.11
CA HIS A 164 -12.71 -2.10 10.19
C HIS A 164 -13.55 -1.57 11.37
N ALA A 165 -14.43 -2.39 11.96
CA ALA A 165 -15.41 -1.98 12.97
C ALA A 165 -14.85 -1.87 14.41
N MET A 166 -13.57 -2.19 14.60
CA MET A 166 -12.91 -2.11 15.91
C MET A 166 -12.76 -0.64 16.33
N ALA A 167 -13.39 -0.24 17.44
CA ALA A 167 -13.33 1.14 17.93
C ALA A 167 -12.01 1.45 18.67
N ARG A 168 -11.49 2.67 18.49
CA ARG A 168 -10.38 3.19 19.32
C ARG A 168 -10.81 3.23 20.79
N GLY A 169 -9.87 3.04 21.70
CA GLY A 169 -10.11 3.01 23.15
C GLY A 169 -10.61 1.66 23.70
N THR A 170 -10.73 0.63 22.86
CA THR A 170 -11.06 -0.74 23.30
C THR A 170 -9.80 -1.57 23.57
N GLU A 171 -9.92 -2.62 24.40
CA GLU A 171 -8.83 -3.57 24.63
C GLU A 171 -8.42 -4.33 23.36
N ALA A 172 -9.37 -4.63 22.47
CA ALA A 172 -9.10 -5.28 21.20
C ALA A 172 -8.21 -4.38 20.30
N TYR A 173 -8.52 -3.08 20.23
CA TYR A 173 -7.70 -2.11 19.51
C TYR A 173 -6.30 -1.99 20.12
N ALA A 174 -6.22 -1.88 21.45
CA ALA A 174 -4.93 -1.83 22.14
C ALA A 174 -4.11 -3.11 21.92
N GLY A 175 -4.75 -4.28 21.87
CA GLY A 175 -4.13 -5.56 21.56
C GLY A 175 -3.54 -5.60 20.15
N ALA A 176 -4.29 -5.15 19.14
CA ALA A 176 -3.82 -5.08 17.76
C ALA A 176 -2.64 -4.10 17.62
N ALA A 177 -2.65 -2.98 18.35
CA ALA A 177 -1.52 -2.06 18.38
C ALA A 177 -0.29 -2.66 19.07
N ARG A 178 -0.46 -3.44 20.15
CA ARG A 178 0.66 -4.17 20.76
C ARG A 178 1.25 -5.20 19.78
N LEU A 179 0.40 -5.94 19.06
CA LEU A 179 0.83 -6.89 18.04
C LEU A 179 1.66 -6.21 16.94
N GLY A 180 1.15 -5.13 16.34
CA GLY A 180 1.88 -4.39 15.30
C GLY A 180 3.24 -3.89 15.78
N ARG A 181 3.31 -3.41 17.03
CA ARG A 181 4.57 -2.96 17.64
C ARG A 181 5.57 -4.09 17.83
N GLU A 182 5.11 -5.25 18.28
CA GLU A 182 5.97 -6.41 18.50
C GLU A 182 6.51 -6.96 17.17
N LEU A 183 5.66 -7.03 16.13
CA LEU A 183 6.08 -7.44 14.79
C LEU A 183 7.16 -6.50 14.24
N ALA A 184 6.94 -5.19 14.31
CA ALA A 184 7.91 -4.18 13.89
C ALA A 184 9.25 -4.28 14.66
N ARG A 185 9.18 -4.42 16.00
CA ARG A 185 10.37 -4.62 16.84
C ARG A 185 11.09 -5.96 16.60
N SER A 186 10.40 -6.92 15.98
CA SER A 186 10.99 -8.20 15.57
C SER A 186 11.63 -8.15 14.17
N GLY A 187 11.69 -6.97 13.54
CA GLY A 187 12.32 -6.76 12.24
C GLY A 187 11.40 -7.07 11.05
N PHE A 188 10.07 -7.12 11.26
CA PHE A 188 9.10 -7.25 10.19
C PHE A 188 8.55 -5.89 9.76
N THR A 189 8.32 -5.71 8.47
CA THR A 189 7.48 -4.63 7.96
C THR A 189 6.02 -5.02 8.14
N VAL A 190 5.26 -4.23 8.89
CA VAL A 190 3.82 -4.46 9.07
C VAL A 190 3.08 -3.92 7.85
N ALA A 191 2.25 -4.75 7.21
CA ALA A 191 1.35 -4.35 6.14
C ALA A 191 -0.11 -4.61 6.54
N THR A 192 -0.99 -3.67 6.24
CA THR A 192 -2.43 -3.81 6.54
C THR A 192 -3.27 -3.34 5.34
N GLY A 193 -4.59 -3.54 5.40
CA GLY A 193 -5.52 -2.94 4.45
C GLY A 193 -5.68 -1.41 4.57
N GLY A 194 -4.91 -0.74 5.43
CA GLY A 194 -4.80 0.72 5.47
C GLY A 194 -6.04 1.50 5.95
N GLY A 195 -7.11 0.83 6.36
CA GLY A 195 -8.34 1.45 6.86
C GLY A 195 -8.35 1.64 8.39
N PRO A 196 -9.52 1.97 8.98
CA PRO A 196 -9.69 2.12 10.42
C PRO A 196 -9.68 0.77 11.16
N GLY A 197 -9.82 0.82 12.49
CA GLY A 197 -9.97 -0.37 13.32
C GLY A 197 -8.70 -1.19 13.47
N ALA A 198 -8.77 -2.50 13.23
CA ALA A 198 -7.64 -3.41 13.43
C ALA A 198 -6.42 -3.04 12.57
N MET A 199 -6.68 -2.58 11.34
CA MET A 199 -5.65 -2.14 10.39
C MET A 199 -4.91 -0.91 10.93
N GLU A 200 -5.66 0.14 11.31
CA GLU A 200 -5.09 1.32 11.96
C GLU A 200 -4.31 0.96 13.22
N ALA A 201 -4.87 0.11 14.09
CA ALA A 201 -4.23 -0.27 15.33
C ALA A 201 -2.86 -0.93 15.07
N ALA A 202 -2.78 -1.88 14.14
CA ALA A 202 -1.52 -2.53 13.78
C ALA A 202 -0.50 -1.54 13.21
N ASN A 203 -0.90 -0.61 12.33
CA ASN A 203 -0.02 0.46 11.84
C ASN A 203 0.42 1.41 12.96
N LEU A 204 -0.47 1.79 13.89
CA LEU A 204 -0.11 2.57 15.09
C LEU A 204 0.95 1.84 15.93
N GLY A 205 0.79 0.53 16.08
CA GLY A 205 1.76 -0.33 16.74
C GLY A 205 3.15 -0.22 16.11
N ALA A 206 3.21 -0.40 14.79
CA ALA A 206 4.46 -0.29 14.03
C ALA A 206 5.06 1.12 14.11
N TYR A 207 4.22 2.16 13.99
CA TYR A 207 4.60 3.55 14.20
C TYR A 207 5.21 3.79 15.59
N ALA A 208 4.67 3.14 16.62
CA ALA A 208 5.12 3.25 18.00
C ALA A 208 6.39 2.43 18.32
N ALA A 209 6.85 1.57 17.39
CA ALA A 209 7.97 0.66 17.61
C ALA A 209 9.30 1.32 18.06
N PRO A 210 9.76 2.44 17.45
CA PRO A 210 11.02 3.07 17.84
C PRO A 210 10.97 3.83 19.16
N PHE A 211 9.77 4.17 19.66
CA PHE A 211 9.61 4.91 20.91
C PHE A 211 9.61 3.98 22.13
N GLU A 212 9.75 4.58 23.31
CA GLU A 212 9.62 3.93 24.61
C GLU A 212 8.20 3.41 24.87
N ASP A 213 8.07 2.40 25.73
CA ASP A 213 6.81 1.67 25.91
C ASP A 213 5.62 2.57 26.26
N GLY A 214 5.85 3.60 27.08
CA GLY A 214 4.83 4.57 27.50
C GLY A 214 4.23 5.42 26.37
N MET A 215 4.91 5.55 25.22
CA MET A 215 4.38 6.30 24.07
C MET A 215 3.08 5.68 23.56
N LEU A 216 3.03 4.37 23.37
CA LEU A 216 1.83 3.68 22.87
C LEU A 216 0.65 3.85 23.83
N THR A 217 0.88 3.76 25.14
CA THR A 217 -0.17 3.98 26.15
C THR A 217 -0.77 5.39 26.06
N GLU A 218 0.08 6.39 25.84
CA GLU A 218 -0.34 7.78 25.70
C GLU A 218 -1.11 8.00 24.39
N ALA A 219 -0.59 7.49 23.27
CA ALA A 219 -1.23 7.56 21.96
C ALA A 219 -2.63 6.91 21.97
N LEU A 220 -2.77 5.73 22.59
CA LEU A 220 -4.07 5.06 22.76
C LEU A 220 -5.07 5.94 23.53
N ARG A 221 -4.61 6.71 24.53
CA ARG A 221 -5.48 7.63 25.28
C ARG A 221 -5.91 8.84 24.44
N ILE A 222 -5.02 9.37 23.61
CA ILE A 222 -5.34 10.45 22.67
C ILE A 222 -6.40 9.96 21.67
N LEU A 223 -6.17 8.81 21.04
CA LEU A 223 -7.07 8.24 20.03
C LEU A 223 -8.43 7.85 20.60
N ALA A 224 -8.50 7.43 21.87
CA ALA A 224 -9.76 7.12 22.54
C ALA A 224 -10.73 8.33 22.62
N LYS A 225 -10.26 9.56 22.43
CA LYS A 225 -11.12 10.76 22.34
C LYS A 225 -11.98 10.77 21.06
N ALA A 226 -11.57 10.06 20.02
CA ALA A 226 -12.30 9.90 18.77
C ALA A 226 -12.45 8.40 18.42
N PRO A 227 -13.38 7.67 19.09
CA PRO A 227 -13.51 6.21 18.98
C PRO A 227 -13.78 5.68 17.57
N SER A 228 -14.46 6.49 16.75
CA SER A 228 -14.94 6.15 15.40
C SER A 228 -14.67 7.32 14.46
N PHE A 229 -14.54 7.03 13.16
CA PHE A 229 -14.50 8.03 12.09
C PHE A 229 -15.88 8.63 11.80
N THR A 230 -16.93 8.09 12.42
CA THR A 230 -18.27 8.65 12.43
C THR A 230 -18.55 9.36 13.76
N PRO A 231 -19.17 10.56 13.75
CA PRO A 231 -19.74 11.26 12.59
C PRO A 231 -18.74 12.10 11.78
N SER A 232 -17.48 12.24 12.20
CA SER A 232 -16.52 13.18 11.62
C SER A 232 -15.18 12.51 11.33
N VAL A 233 -14.89 12.28 10.05
CA VAL A 233 -13.57 11.80 9.60
C VAL A 233 -12.50 12.83 9.93
N THR A 234 -12.84 14.11 9.83
CA THR A 234 -11.95 15.24 10.16
C THR A 234 -11.42 15.13 11.58
N ASP A 235 -12.30 14.96 12.57
CA ASP A 235 -11.88 14.90 13.98
C ASP A 235 -11.14 13.60 14.30
N TRP A 236 -11.56 12.50 13.67
CA TRP A 236 -10.88 11.21 13.79
C TRP A 236 -9.46 11.24 13.25
N ALA A 237 -9.24 11.86 12.09
CA ALA A 237 -7.92 12.04 11.50
C ALA A 237 -7.07 13.03 12.32
N ARG A 238 -7.65 14.14 12.79
CA ARG A 238 -6.94 15.12 13.65
C ARG A 238 -6.41 14.47 14.93
N ALA A 239 -7.15 13.56 15.55
CA ALA A 239 -6.65 12.83 16.72
C ALA A 239 -5.42 11.96 16.40
N ALA A 240 -5.32 11.42 15.19
CA ALA A 240 -4.13 10.68 14.75
C ALA A 240 -2.96 11.61 14.44
N PHE A 241 -3.21 12.76 13.79
CA PHE A 241 -2.18 13.77 13.58
C PHE A 241 -1.69 14.42 14.88
N GLU A 242 -2.53 14.57 15.92
CA GLU A 242 -2.09 14.99 17.27
C GLU A 242 -1.01 14.04 17.82
N VAL A 243 -1.14 12.72 17.58
CA VAL A 243 -0.13 11.73 17.94
C VAL A 243 1.14 11.92 17.10
N ARG A 244 1.02 12.04 15.77
CA ARG A 244 2.18 12.23 14.88
C ARG A 244 2.97 13.50 15.18
N GLU A 245 2.28 14.60 15.49
CA GLU A 245 2.91 15.88 15.85
C GLU A 245 3.68 15.79 17.18
N ARG A 246 3.14 15.02 18.15
CA ARG A 246 3.77 14.85 19.46
C ARG A 246 4.95 13.88 19.44
N TRP A 247 4.93 12.90 18.54
CA TRP A 247 6.02 11.95 18.35
C TRP A 247 6.34 11.81 16.85
N PRO A 248 7.07 12.78 16.26
CA PRO A 248 7.53 12.67 14.89
C PRO A 248 8.51 11.49 14.74
N ASP A 249 8.71 11.04 13.50
CA ASP A 249 9.68 9.99 13.15
C ASP A 249 9.34 8.60 13.73
N GLY A 250 8.06 8.21 13.62
CA GLY A 250 7.60 6.86 13.96
C GLY A 250 8.15 5.77 13.03
N GLY A 251 7.92 4.52 13.42
CA GLY A 251 8.39 3.34 12.69
C GLY A 251 7.67 3.12 11.35
N GLU A 252 8.36 2.42 10.45
CA GLU A 252 7.89 2.13 9.11
C GLU A 252 6.77 1.07 9.08
N SER A 253 5.73 1.31 8.28
CA SER A 253 4.71 0.32 7.95
C SER A 253 3.91 0.71 6.71
N VAL A 254 3.28 -0.27 6.07
CA VAL A 254 2.47 -0.07 4.87
C VAL A 254 0.99 -0.21 5.20
N GLY A 255 0.18 0.68 4.65
CA GLY A 255 -1.27 0.55 4.58
C GLY A 255 -1.71 0.50 3.13
N ILE A 256 -2.59 -0.43 2.76
CA ILE A 256 -3.05 -0.57 1.38
C ILE A 256 -4.56 -0.31 1.29
N PRO A 257 -5.03 0.95 1.44
CA PRO A 257 -6.44 1.32 1.43
C PRO A 257 -7.08 1.27 0.02
N THR A 258 -8.39 1.53 -0.10
CA THR A 258 -9.09 1.62 -1.39
C THR A 258 -10.12 2.73 -1.41
N TRP A 259 -10.36 3.31 -2.58
CA TRP A 259 -11.51 4.17 -2.85
C TRP A 259 -12.79 3.37 -3.19
N PHE A 260 -12.69 2.07 -3.45
CA PHE A 260 -13.84 1.21 -3.75
C PHE A 260 -14.86 1.21 -2.60
N TYR A 261 -14.37 1.10 -1.37
CA TYR A 261 -15.12 1.22 -0.13
C TYR A 261 -15.00 2.62 0.48
N GLY A 262 -14.98 3.69 -0.32
CA GLY A 262 -14.60 5.04 0.13
C GLY A 262 -15.49 5.74 1.17
N HIS A 263 -16.31 4.98 1.90
CA HIS A 263 -16.78 5.37 3.23
C HIS A 263 -15.72 5.12 4.33
N GLU A 264 -14.68 4.31 4.06
CA GLU A 264 -13.56 4.07 4.98
C GLU A 264 -12.38 4.99 4.64
N PRO A 265 -12.02 5.94 5.55
CA PRO A 265 -10.83 6.76 5.37
C PRO A 265 -9.55 5.93 5.56
N PRO A 266 -8.42 6.32 4.92
CA PRO A 266 -7.14 5.69 5.20
C PRO A 266 -6.70 6.03 6.64
N ASN A 267 -5.91 5.17 7.27
CA ASN A 267 -5.30 5.50 8.54
C ASN A 267 -4.07 6.39 8.35
N ALA A 268 -3.75 7.18 9.37
CA ALA A 268 -2.62 8.10 9.34
C ALA A 268 -1.33 7.52 9.96
N PHE A 269 -1.30 6.25 10.36
CA PHE A 269 -0.13 5.68 11.06
C PHE A 269 0.77 4.85 10.16
N ALA A 270 0.28 4.35 9.03
CA ALA A 270 1.14 3.82 7.98
C ALA A 270 2.10 4.92 7.49
N SER A 271 3.39 4.62 7.39
CA SER A 271 4.37 5.56 6.81
C SER A 271 4.21 5.65 5.30
N HIS A 272 3.81 4.54 4.67
CA HIS A 272 3.55 4.44 3.23
C HIS A 272 2.16 3.88 2.96
N LEU A 273 1.47 4.45 1.98
CA LEU A 273 0.10 4.12 1.62
C LEU A 273 0.00 3.76 0.13
N GLY A 274 -0.55 2.58 -0.18
CA GLY A 274 -0.91 2.19 -1.55
C GLY A 274 -2.41 2.19 -1.71
N LYS A 275 -3.01 3.29 -2.17
CA LYS A 275 -4.47 3.40 -2.24
C LYS A 275 -4.97 3.02 -3.64
N TYR A 276 -5.85 2.04 -3.74
CA TYR A 276 -6.29 1.49 -5.04
C TYR A 276 -7.72 1.90 -5.42
N PHE A 277 -7.99 2.01 -6.72
CA PHE A 277 -9.36 2.07 -7.25
C PHE A 277 -9.99 0.68 -7.40
N ALA A 278 -9.22 -0.32 -7.84
CA ALA A 278 -9.66 -1.70 -8.03
C ALA A 278 -9.39 -2.56 -6.78
N ASN A 279 -10.47 -2.98 -6.11
CA ASN A 279 -10.36 -3.77 -4.88
C ASN A 279 -9.70 -5.15 -5.09
N ALA A 280 -9.94 -5.80 -6.23
CA ALA A 280 -9.36 -7.12 -6.51
C ALA A 280 -7.82 -7.07 -6.58
N THR A 281 -7.27 -6.07 -7.28
CA THR A 281 -5.82 -5.84 -7.37
C THR A 281 -5.23 -5.52 -5.99
N ARG A 282 -5.95 -4.72 -5.20
CA ARG A 282 -5.57 -4.36 -3.83
C ARG A 282 -5.44 -5.58 -2.91
N GLU A 283 -6.49 -6.40 -2.85
CA GLU A 283 -6.57 -7.55 -1.95
C GLU A 283 -5.50 -8.59 -2.30
N ASP A 284 -5.39 -8.95 -3.58
CA ASP A 284 -4.38 -9.91 -4.02
C ASP A 284 -2.96 -9.36 -3.80
N GLY A 285 -2.73 -8.08 -4.12
CA GLY A 285 -1.44 -7.42 -3.96
C GLY A 285 -0.97 -7.34 -2.50
N LEU A 286 -1.85 -7.02 -1.55
CA LEU A 286 -1.52 -7.02 -0.12
C LEU A 286 -1.10 -8.41 0.36
N LEU A 287 -1.85 -9.45 -0.03
CA LEU A 287 -1.54 -10.82 0.36
C LEU A 287 -0.29 -11.37 -0.35
N ALA A 288 -0.06 -10.99 -1.61
CA ALA A 288 1.14 -11.36 -2.36
C ALA A 288 2.40 -10.78 -1.72
N ARG A 289 2.33 -9.53 -1.25
CA ARG A 289 3.45 -8.84 -0.61
C ARG A 289 3.72 -9.30 0.82
N SER A 290 2.78 -10.01 1.47
CA SER A 290 2.93 -10.52 2.84
C SER A 290 3.80 -11.79 2.93
N ASN A 291 5.06 -11.67 2.53
CA ASN A 291 5.99 -12.78 2.32
C ASN A 291 6.47 -13.50 3.61
N ALA A 292 6.37 -12.86 4.78
CA ALA A 292 6.81 -13.43 6.06
C ALA A 292 5.65 -14.03 6.87
N GLY A 293 4.43 -13.94 6.35
CA GLY A 293 3.22 -14.53 6.91
C GLY A 293 2.09 -13.53 7.11
N VAL A 294 0.93 -14.05 7.51
CA VAL A 294 -0.29 -13.27 7.70
C VAL A 294 -0.93 -13.61 9.04
N VAL A 295 -1.33 -12.59 9.79
CA VAL A 295 -2.13 -12.71 11.00
C VAL A 295 -3.56 -12.27 10.71
N PHE A 296 -4.53 -13.13 11.00
CA PHE A 296 -5.95 -12.88 10.82
C PHE A 296 -6.64 -12.69 12.17
N LEU A 297 -6.97 -11.44 12.49
CA LEU A 297 -7.76 -11.05 13.66
C LEU A 297 -9.25 -11.27 13.40
N PRO A 298 -10.10 -11.36 14.44
CA PRO A 298 -11.54 -11.51 14.27
C PRO A 298 -12.14 -10.51 13.27
N GLY A 299 -12.93 -11.04 12.35
CA GLY A 299 -13.43 -10.29 11.20
C GLY A 299 -14.77 -10.83 10.72
N ALA A 300 -15.12 -10.48 9.47
CA ALA A 300 -16.36 -10.90 8.84
C ALA A 300 -16.08 -11.36 7.39
N ALA A 301 -16.99 -11.08 6.46
CA ALA A 301 -16.89 -11.56 5.07
C ALA A 301 -15.54 -11.22 4.40
N GLY A 302 -15.04 -9.99 4.54
CA GLY A 302 -13.76 -9.59 3.96
C GLY A 302 -12.58 -10.39 4.51
N THR A 303 -12.47 -10.52 5.84
CA THR A 303 -11.39 -11.31 6.45
C THR A 303 -11.48 -12.80 6.14
N VAL A 304 -12.69 -13.35 6.01
CA VAL A 304 -12.87 -14.74 5.56
C VAL A 304 -12.38 -14.90 4.12
N GLN A 305 -12.68 -13.93 3.24
CA GLN A 305 -12.16 -13.93 1.86
C GLN A 305 -10.62 -13.90 1.87
N GLU A 306 -10.00 -12.98 2.62
CA GLU A 306 -8.55 -12.84 2.73
C GLU A 306 -7.87 -14.13 3.23
N ILE A 307 -8.48 -14.86 4.16
CA ILE A 307 -7.97 -16.17 4.63
C ILE A 307 -7.86 -17.14 3.46
N PHE A 308 -8.87 -17.24 2.59
CA PHE A 308 -8.86 -18.19 1.48
C PHE A 308 -8.08 -17.69 0.26
N ASP A 309 -8.02 -16.38 0.03
CA ASP A 309 -7.14 -15.78 -0.97
C ASP A 309 -5.66 -16.01 -0.62
N ASN A 310 -5.30 -16.07 0.67
CA ASN A 310 -3.96 -16.47 1.11
C ASN A 310 -3.74 -17.99 1.13
N ALA A 311 -4.76 -18.75 1.55
CA ALA A 311 -4.67 -20.22 1.61
C ALA A 311 -4.53 -20.84 0.22
N THR A 312 -5.13 -20.25 -0.81
CA THR A 312 -5.17 -20.82 -2.16
C THR A 312 -3.78 -20.91 -2.81
N PRO A 313 -2.95 -19.86 -2.84
CA PRO A 313 -1.56 -19.97 -3.25
C PRO A 313 -0.73 -20.96 -2.42
N ASN A 314 -0.95 -21.00 -1.10
CA ASN A 314 -0.32 -21.96 -0.19
C ASN A 314 -0.69 -23.42 -0.53
N TYR A 315 -1.94 -23.65 -0.93
CA TYR A 315 -2.44 -24.97 -1.32
C TYR A 315 -1.84 -25.45 -2.65
N TYR A 316 -1.70 -24.56 -3.63
CA TYR A 316 -1.18 -24.88 -4.96
C TYR A 316 0.34 -24.74 -5.08
N GLY A 317 1.00 -24.07 -4.14
CA GLY A 317 2.42 -23.73 -4.22
C GLY A 317 2.72 -22.68 -5.31
N SER A 318 1.74 -21.88 -5.72
CA SER A 318 1.87 -20.94 -6.86
C SER A 318 2.78 -19.73 -6.58
N ARG A 319 3.08 -19.46 -5.30
CA ARG A 319 4.00 -18.41 -4.84
C ARG A 319 5.26 -18.97 -4.15
N GLY A 320 5.56 -20.24 -4.39
CA GLY A 320 6.69 -20.93 -3.75
C GLY A 320 6.31 -21.61 -2.44
N ASN A 321 7.18 -21.52 -1.43
CA ASN A 321 6.94 -22.14 -0.13
C ASN A 321 5.73 -21.50 0.57
N PRO A 322 4.85 -22.28 1.22
CA PRO A 322 3.67 -21.71 1.83
C PRO A 322 4.04 -20.75 2.98
N THR A 323 3.45 -19.56 2.95
CA THR A 323 3.69 -18.53 3.96
C THR A 323 2.92 -18.86 5.26
N PRO A 324 3.47 -18.52 6.44
CA PRO A 324 2.76 -18.71 7.70
C PRO A 324 1.39 -18.03 7.75
N MET A 325 0.39 -18.70 8.31
CA MET A 325 -0.95 -18.16 8.56
C MET A 325 -1.31 -18.34 10.04
N VAL A 326 -1.59 -17.26 10.75
CA VAL A 326 -1.98 -17.30 12.16
C VAL A 326 -3.38 -16.70 12.32
N LEU A 327 -4.35 -17.53 12.69
CA LEU A 327 -5.69 -17.09 13.05
C LEU A 327 -5.74 -16.83 14.55
N VAL A 328 -6.34 -15.72 14.96
CA VAL A 328 -6.45 -15.28 16.37
C VAL A 328 -7.91 -15.31 16.80
N ASP A 329 -8.17 -15.83 18.02
CA ASP A 329 -9.47 -16.08 18.64
C ASP A 329 -10.08 -17.42 18.20
N GLU A 330 -9.89 -18.43 19.06
CA GLU A 330 -10.36 -19.79 18.83
C GLU A 330 -11.88 -19.85 18.68
N GLU A 331 -12.62 -19.25 19.61
CA GLU A 331 -14.09 -19.23 19.60
C GLU A 331 -14.62 -18.60 18.31
N HIS A 332 -14.01 -17.50 17.84
CA HIS A 332 -14.41 -16.86 16.61
C HIS A 332 -14.25 -17.78 15.39
N TRP A 333 -13.08 -18.41 15.22
CA TRP A 333 -12.75 -19.18 14.02
C TRP A 333 -13.19 -20.65 14.05
N THR A 334 -13.66 -21.17 15.20
CA THR A 334 -14.20 -22.52 15.31
C THR A 334 -15.70 -22.58 15.53
N GLU A 335 -16.31 -21.57 16.14
CA GLU A 335 -17.74 -21.59 16.49
C GLU A 335 -18.55 -20.52 15.73
N LYS A 336 -18.14 -19.25 15.78
CA LYS A 336 -18.92 -18.14 15.19
C LYS A 336 -18.86 -18.15 13.66
N LEU A 337 -17.65 -18.19 13.12
CA LEU A 337 -17.34 -18.28 11.69
C LEU A 337 -16.34 -19.42 11.51
N PRO A 338 -16.80 -20.69 11.41
CA PRO A 338 -15.98 -21.90 11.51
C PRO A 338 -15.04 -22.11 10.30
N THR A 339 -14.12 -21.16 10.11
CA THR A 339 -13.15 -21.09 9.03
C THR A 339 -11.97 -22.02 9.32
N TRP A 340 -11.58 -22.15 10.58
CA TRP A 340 -10.45 -22.99 10.98
C TRP A 340 -10.64 -24.49 10.64
N PRO A 341 -11.79 -25.13 10.94
CA PRO A 341 -12.02 -26.52 10.51
C PRO A 341 -11.87 -26.72 9.00
N LEU A 342 -12.37 -25.78 8.19
CA LEU A 342 -12.26 -25.84 6.73
C LEU A 342 -10.82 -25.64 6.26
N LEU A 343 -10.12 -24.62 6.76
CA LEU A 343 -8.71 -24.36 6.44
C LEU A 343 -7.84 -25.58 6.78
N ARG A 344 -8.04 -26.17 7.97
CA ARG A 344 -7.31 -27.38 8.40
C ARG A 344 -7.60 -28.57 7.51
N ALA A 345 -8.85 -28.76 7.08
CA ALA A 345 -9.21 -29.84 6.16
C ALA A 345 -8.56 -29.67 4.78
N LEU A 346 -8.46 -28.43 4.27
CA LEU A 346 -7.76 -28.13 3.03
C LEU A 346 -6.24 -28.32 3.15
N ALA A 347 -5.66 -27.98 4.30
CA ALA A 347 -4.24 -28.04 4.56
C ALA A 347 -3.70 -29.46 4.78
N ARG A 348 -4.54 -30.39 5.25
CA ARG A 348 -4.14 -31.74 5.64
C ARG A 348 -3.36 -32.47 4.54
N GLU A 349 -2.25 -33.09 4.92
CA GLU A 349 -1.35 -33.87 4.06
C GLU A 349 -0.71 -33.01 2.94
N ARG A 350 -0.56 -31.69 3.18
CA ARG A 350 0.06 -30.74 2.25
C ARG A 350 1.17 -29.93 2.93
N PRO A 351 2.09 -29.31 2.15
CA PRO A 351 3.13 -28.45 2.70
C PRO A 351 2.62 -27.30 3.58
N MET A 352 1.41 -26.79 3.34
CA MET A 352 0.82 -25.73 4.16
C MET A 352 0.34 -26.20 5.55
N GLU A 353 0.22 -27.51 5.81
CA GLU A 353 -0.26 -28.03 7.10
C GLU A 353 0.60 -27.56 8.27
N SER A 354 1.92 -27.56 8.09
CA SER A 354 2.88 -27.08 9.09
C SER A 354 3.01 -25.55 9.13
N ARG A 355 2.25 -24.83 8.30
CA ARG A 355 2.32 -23.36 8.14
C ARG A 355 1.08 -22.65 8.66
N ILE A 356 0.09 -23.36 9.19
CA ILE A 356 -1.11 -22.78 9.78
C ILE A 356 -1.11 -22.92 11.30
N ALA A 357 -1.57 -21.91 12.02
CA ALA A 357 -1.81 -21.96 13.46
C ALA A 357 -3.10 -21.23 13.86
N LEU A 358 -3.75 -21.73 14.91
CA LEU A 358 -4.83 -21.04 15.61
C LEU A 358 -4.36 -20.75 17.03
N VAL A 359 -4.48 -19.50 17.46
CA VAL A 359 -4.15 -19.08 18.83
C VAL A 359 -5.37 -18.49 19.52
N GLY A 360 -5.50 -18.77 20.83
CA GLY A 360 -6.62 -18.28 21.61
C GLY A 360 -6.56 -16.78 21.91
N ARG A 361 -5.36 -16.18 21.95
CA ARG A 361 -5.18 -14.77 22.29
C ARG A 361 -4.18 -14.06 21.37
N ILE A 362 -4.39 -12.77 21.16
CA ILE A 362 -3.58 -11.94 20.24
C ILE A 362 -2.12 -11.84 20.65
N GLU A 363 -1.80 -11.89 21.95
CA GLU A 363 -0.42 -11.84 22.46
C GLU A 363 0.40 -13.06 22.04
N GLN A 364 -0.25 -14.14 21.60
CA GLN A 364 0.44 -15.36 21.15
C GLN A 364 0.76 -15.34 19.65
N ALA A 365 0.21 -14.39 18.90
CA ALA A 365 0.22 -14.40 17.44
C ALA A 365 1.63 -14.21 16.86
N SER A 366 2.38 -13.25 17.39
CA SER A 366 3.76 -12.96 16.96
C SER A 366 4.70 -14.15 17.19
N ASP A 367 4.65 -14.76 18.38
CA ASP A 367 5.42 -15.97 18.69
C ASP A 367 5.01 -17.17 17.83
N ALA A 368 3.72 -17.33 17.55
CA ALA A 368 3.25 -18.37 16.64
C ALA A 368 3.79 -18.16 15.22
N LEU A 369 3.75 -16.93 14.71
CA LEU A 369 4.26 -16.58 13.38
C LEU A 369 5.77 -16.86 13.27
N LYS A 370 6.57 -16.44 14.27
CA LYS A 370 8.01 -16.72 14.31
C LYS A 370 8.31 -18.22 14.27
N ARG A 371 7.63 -19.02 15.12
CA ARG A 371 7.79 -20.49 15.14
C ARG A 371 7.44 -21.16 13.82
N LEU A 372 6.45 -20.63 13.09
CA LEU A 372 6.07 -21.15 11.77
C LEU A 372 7.07 -20.75 10.68
N GLY A 373 7.74 -19.61 10.82
CA GLY A 373 8.73 -19.13 9.84
C GLY A 373 10.09 -19.83 9.92
N GLU A 374 10.42 -20.47 11.06
CA GLU A 374 11.66 -21.23 11.27
C GLU A 374 11.60 -22.67 10.72
N GLN A 375 10.39 -23.18 10.48
CA GLN A 375 10.13 -24.49 9.85
C GLN A 375 10.28 -24.40 8.34
#